data_AF-A0A816AIV0-F1
#
_entry.id   AF-A0A816AIV0-F1
#
_cell.length_a   1.000
_cell.length_b   1.000
_cell.length_c   1.000
_cell.angle_alpha   90.00
_cell.angle_beta   90.00
_cell.angle_gamma   90.00
#
_symmetry.space_group_name_H-M   'P 1'
#
loop_
_entity.id
_entity.type
_entity.pdbx_description
1 polymer ?
#
loop_
_entity_poly.entity_id
_entity_poly.type
_entity_poly.pdbx_seq_one_letter_code
_entity_poly.pdbx_strand_id
1 'polypeptide(L)' 'DKIRLTNNDLSRRSAFSKISIKRLMNSITGTIPSSNVVIAMAGIAKVFVEEIMEEEVLDI' A
#
# COMPACT_ATOMS: atom_id res chain seq x y z
N ASP A 1 13.75 -16.96 -12.70
CA ASP A 1 12.29 -17.20 -12.76
C ASP A 1 11.63 -17.37 -11.40
N LYS A 2 12.05 -18.33 -10.57
CA LYS A 2 11.39 -18.62 -9.28
C LYS A 2 11.25 -17.40 -8.34
N ILE A 3 12.27 -16.54 -8.22
CA ILE A 3 12.24 -15.35 -7.33
C ILE A 3 11.26 -14.27 -7.82
N ARG A 4 11.20 -14.01 -9.13
CA ARG A 4 10.25 -13.03 -9.73
C ARG A 4 8.80 -13.46 -9.52
N LEU A 5 8.52 -14.76 -9.68
CA LEU A 5 7.19 -15.33 -9.41
C LEU A 5 6.80 -15.18 -7.92
N THR A 6 7.71 -15.49 -6.99
CA THR A 6 7.41 -15.37 -5.55
C THR A 6 7.12 -13.93 -5.15
N ASN A 7 7.91 -12.95 -5.65
CA ASN A 7 7.70 -11.54 -5.32
C ASN A 7 6.40 -11.00 -5.88
N ASN A 8 6.04 -11.36 -7.12
CA ASN A 8 4.76 -10.96 -7.71
C ASN A 8 3.56 -11.54 -6.94
N ASP A 9 3.63 -12.80 -6.50
CA ASP A 9 2.56 -13.40 -5.71
C ASP A 9 2.46 -12.80 -4.30
N LEU A 10 3.58 -12.43 -3.69
CA LEU A 10 3.63 -11.73 -2.40
C LEU A 10 3.08 -10.30 -2.51
N SER A 11 3.48 -9.54 -3.53
CA SER A 11 2.94 -8.20 -3.81
C SER A 11 1.44 -8.26 -4.05
N ARG A 12 0.92 -9.20 -4.85
CA ARG A 12 -0.52 -9.35 -5.08
C ARG A 12 -1.33 -9.56 -3.79
N ARG A 13 -0.76 -10.27 -2.82
CA ARG A 13 -1.43 -10.60 -1.54
C ARG A 13 -1.18 -9.58 -0.44
N SER A 14 -0.18 -8.71 -0.59
CA SER A 14 0.11 -7.67 0.39
C SER A 14 -1.00 -6.61 0.40
N ALA A 15 -1.31 -6.08 1.58
CA ALA A 15 -2.25 -4.99 1.75
C ALA A 15 -1.95 -4.24 3.05
N PHE A 16 -2.15 -2.92 3.04
CA PHE A 16 -2.04 -2.12 4.26
C PHE A 16 -3.22 -2.33 5.20
N SER A 17 -2.95 -2.34 6.51
CA SER A 17 -3.98 -2.43 7.55
C SER A 17 -4.92 -1.22 7.49
N LYS A 18 -6.20 -1.48 7.20
CA LYS A 18 -7.25 -0.45 7.16
C LYS A 18 -7.36 0.29 8.49
N ILE A 19 -7.13 -0.38 9.62
CA ILE A 19 -7.18 0.22 10.95
C ILE A 19 -6.06 1.25 11.12
N SER A 20 -4.84 0.90 10.70
CA SER A 20 -3.69 1.79 10.78
C SER A 20 -3.86 3.01 9.88
N ILE A 21 -4.29 2.81 8.63
CA ILE A 21 -4.58 3.90 7.67
C ILE A 21 -5.68 4.81 8.23
N LYS A 22 -6.78 4.24 8.73
CA LYS A 22 -7.89 5.01 9.31
C LYS A 22 -7.45 5.86 10.52
N ARG A 23 -6.60 5.31 11.39
CA ARG A 23 -6.06 6.03 12.56
C ARG A 23 -5.17 7.19 12.13
N LEU A 24 -4.26 6.97 11.16
CA LEU A 24 -3.38 8.01 10.63
C LEU A 24 -4.18 9.14 9.96
N MET A 25 -5.15 8.79 9.11
CA MET A 25 -6.01 9.78 8.45
C MET A 25 -6.80 10.61 9.47
N ASN A 26 -7.34 9.96 10.50
CA ASN A 26 -8.07 10.66 11.56
C ASN A 26 -7.16 11.57 12.39
N SER A 27 -5.92 11.16 12.68
CA SER A 27 -4.97 12.01 13.42
C SER A 27 -4.53 13.26 12.63
N ILE A 28 -4.54 13.20 11.30
CA ILE A 28 -4.14 14.32 10.44
C ILE A 28 -5.33 15.26 10.17
N THR A 29 -6.49 14.70 9.83
CA THR A 29 -7.66 15.48 9.39
C THR A 29 -8.57 15.90 10.53
N GLY A 30 -8.44 15.30 11.72
CA GLY A 30 -9.35 15.50 12.85
C GLY A 30 -10.76 14.93 12.64
N THR A 31 -10.99 14.19 11.54
CA THR A 31 -12.30 13.62 11.20
C THR A 31 -12.16 12.13 10.87
N ILE A 32 -13.23 11.37 11.15
CA ILE A 32 -13.24 9.92 10.91
C ILE A 32 -13.59 9.66 9.44
N PRO A 33 -12.65 9.13 8.63
CA PRO A 33 -12.93 8.85 7.22
C PRO A 33 -13.86 7.64 7.04
N SER A 34 -14.60 7.65 5.94
CA SER A 34 -15.45 6.53 5.53
C SER A 34 -14.60 5.33 5.08
N SER A 35 -15.20 4.13 5.11
CA SER A 35 -14.51 2.90 4.71
C SER A 35 -13.98 2.96 3.27
N ASN A 36 -14.74 3.56 2.35
CA ASN A 36 -14.35 3.70 0.94
C ASN A 36 -13.09 4.56 0.79
N VAL A 37 -13.01 5.65 1.55
CA VAL A 37 -11.83 6.52 1.56
C VAL A 37 -10.61 5.77 2.12
N VAL A 38 -10.79 4.99 3.19
CA VAL A 38 -9.71 4.18 3.77
C VAL A 38 -9.21 3.10 2.79
N ILE A 39 -10.11 2.46 2.04
CA ILE A 39 -9.75 1.48 1.02
C ILE A 39 -9.00 2.14 -0.13
N ALA A 40 -9.50 3.26 -0.64
CA ALA A 40 -8.84 4.01 -1.70
C ALA A 40 -7.43 4.44 -1.27
N MET A 41 -7.30 4.97 -0.05
CA MET A 41 -6.01 5.41 0.48
C MET A 41 -5.03 4.26 0.67
N ALA A 42 -5.50 3.11 1.17
CA ALA A 42 -4.68 1.91 1.29
C ALA A 42 -4.21 1.39 -0.08
N GLY A 43 -5.05 1.50 -1.12
CA GLY A 43 -4.70 1.15 -2.49
C GLY A 43 -3.66 2.09 -3.09
N ILE A 44 -3.88 3.41 -2.98
CA ILE A 44 -2.94 4.42 -3.50
C ILE A 44 -1.57 4.30 -2.82
N ALA A 45 -1.54 4.17 -1.49
CA ALA A 45 -0.29 3.99 -0.76
C ALA A 45 0.47 2.72 -1.18
N LYS A 46 -0.25 1.65 -1.55
CA LYS A 46 0.36 0.41 -2.03
C LYS A 46 1.01 0.60 -3.39
N VAL A 47 0.27 1.19 -4.34
CA VAL A 47 0.80 1.49 -5.69
C VAL A 47 2.06 2.34 -5.58
N PHE A 48 2.03 3.38 -4.74
CA PHE A 48 3.20 4.24 -4.52
C PHE A 48 4.43 3.48 -4.00
N VAL A 49 4.26 2.59 -3.02
CA VAL A 49 5.38 1.77 -2.51
C VAL A 49 5.88 0.78 -3.56
N GLU A 50 4.98 0.18 -4.33
CA GLU A 50 5.35 -0.76 -5.40
C GLU A 50 6.12 -0.06 -6.51
N GLU A 51 5.72 1.14 -6.92
CA GLU A 51 6.45 1.98 -7.89
C GLU A 51 7.87 2.31 -7.38
N ILE A 52 8.02 2.73 -6.12
CA ILE A 52 9.34 3.00 -5.53
C ILE A 52 10.22 1.74 -5.53
N MET A 53 9.66 0.59 -5.17
CA MET A 53 10.40 -0.66 -5.12
C MET A 53 10.79 -1.17 -6.52
N GLU A 54 9.96 -0.93 -7.54
CA GLU A 54 10.31 -1.26 -8.92
C GLU A 54 11.49 -0.42 -9.41
N GLU A 55 11.51 0.89 -9.13
CA GLU A 55 12.63 1.76 -9.47
C GLU A 55 13.92 1.35 -8.73
N GLU A 56 13.88 1.11 -7.40
CA GLU A 56 15.08 0.74 -6.64
C GLU A 56 15.62 -0.68 -6.93
N VAL A 57 14.79 -1.61 -7.40
CA VAL A 57 15.21 -3.00 -7.71
C VAL A 57 15.67 -3.15 -9.17
N LEU A 58 15.30 -2.23 -10.06
CA LEU A 58 15.71 -2.25 -11.47
C LEU A 58 16.89 -1.31 -11.79
N ASP A 59 17.11 -0.24 -11.01
CA ASP A 59 18.17 0.76 -11.26
C ASP A 59 19.50 0.49 -10.51
N ILE A 60 19.78 -0.75 -10.09
CA ILE A 60 21.08 -1.19 -9.54
C ILE A 60 21.72 -2.28 -10.41
#